data_AF-K6YGN3-F1
#
_entry.id   AF-K6YGN3-F1
#
_cell.length_a   1.000
_cell.length_b   1.000
_cell.length_c   1.000
_cell.angle_alpha   90.00
_cell.angle_beta   90.00
_cell.angle_gamma   90.00
#
_symmetry.space_group_name_H-M   'P 1'
#
loop_
_entity.id
_entity.type
_entity.pdbx_description
1 polymer ?
#
loop_
_entity_poly.entity_id
_entity_poly.type
_entity_poly.pdbx_seq_one_letter_code
_entity_poly.pdbx_strand_id
1 'polypeptide(L)'
;MLSSVTLDTGLGATDGRIKVYIANRPPYRDFLTSKALTALCAGDIEQINRHGGNGWRKVFNVYAKLIFAWRSVDPRLHTQLPGGACTSWQAYRDQFLLQESSQTSLLFSPPALEQQVTTDNHVYHIIMGRTYAKSLLADLASDQNDSLNLIWHDNEFASDDAKRVVVCPYFDYRQLSNAKIMRLIELLQTY
;
A
#
# COMPACT_ATOMS: atom_id res chain seq x y z
N MET A 1 4.16 0.46 -30.94
CA MET A 1 3.83 1.36 -29.82
C MET A 1 4.68 0.93 -28.65
N LEU A 2 5.57 1.80 -28.17
CA LEU A 2 6.25 1.55 -26.90
C LEU A 2 5.17 1.68 -25.82
N SER A 3 4.87 0.59 -25.12
CA SER A 3 4.15 0.66 -23.85
C SER A 3 4.93 1.64 -22.97
N SER A 4 4.29 2.74 -22.59
CA SER A 4 4.83 3.64 -21.57
C SER A 4 4.90 2.81 -20.29
N VAL A 5 6.07 2.27 -19.97
CA VAL A 5 6.32 1.66 -18.66
C VAL A 5 6.16 2.78 -17.64
N THR A 6 5.01 2.81 -16.97
CA THR A 6 4.78 3.74 -15.88
C THR A 6 5.73 3.37 -14.75
N LEU A 7 6.78 4.16 -14.58
CA LEU A 7 7.72 3.99 -13.48
C LEU A 7 7.01 4.26 -12.16
N ASP A 8 7.15 3.33 -11.22
CA ASP A 8 6.62 3.50 -9.87
C ASP A 8 7.25 4.75 -9.23
N THR A 9 6.39 5.63 -8.71
CA THR A 9 6.80 6.83 -7.97
C THR A 9 6.24 6.75 -6.57
N GLY A 10 7.05 7.01 -5.53
CA GLY A 10 6.60 6.73 -4.17
C GLY A 10 7.71 6.62 -3.14
N LEU A 11 7.36 6.02 -2.02
CA LEU A 11 8.28 5.66 -0.94
C LEU A 11 8.33 4.13 -0.80
N GLY A 12 9.46 3.56 -0.42
CA GLY A 12 9.57 2.14 -0.12
C GLY A 12 10.41 1.33 -1.08
N ALA A 13 10.36 0.01 -0.87
CA ALA A 13 11.13 -0.97 -1.62
C ALA A 13 10.69 -1.02 -3.10
N THR A 14 11.64 -1.16 -4.02
CA THR A 14 11.35 -1.28 -5.46
C THR A 14 10.71 -2.61 -5.85
N ASP A 15 11.00 -3.66 -5.09
CA ASP A 15 10.48 -5.02 -5.25
C ASP A 15 9.35 -5.31 -4.25
N GLY A 16 8.65 -4.28 -3.78
CA GLY A 16 7.63 -4.38 -2.76
C GLY A 16 6.50 -5.35 -3.11
N ARG A 17 6.28 -6.36 -2.27
CA ARG A 17 5.14 -7.29 -2.35
C ARG A 17 3.84 -6.66 -1.89
N ILE A 18 3.89 -5.69 -1.00
CA ILE A 18 2.70 -4.99 -0.50
C ILE A 18 2.76 -3.55 -0.99
N LYS A 19 2.01 -3.27 -2.05
CA LYS A 19 1.94 -1.97 -2.70
C LYS A 19 0.68 -1.23 -2.25
N VAL A 20 0.83 -0.14 -1.52
CA VAL A 20 -0.28 0.73 -1.10
C VAL A 20 -0.30 1.98 -1.97
N TYR A 21 -1.45 2.33 -2.55
CA TYR A 21 -1.63 3.45 -3.45
C TYR A 21 -2.35 4.61 -2.76
N ILE A 22 -1.80 5.82 -2.91
CA ILE A 22 -2.30 7.04 -2.27
C ILE A 22 -2.27 8.22 -3.24
N ALA A 23 -3.32 9.05 -3.22
CA ALA A 23 -3.37 10.27 -4.02
C ALA A 23 -2.41 11.37 -3.53
N ASN A 24 -2.22 11.44 -2.21
CA ASN A 24 -1.48 12.52 -1.55
C ASN A 24 0.02 12.21 -1.50
N ARG A 25 0.84 13.26 -1.67
CA ARG A 25 2.30 13.22 -1.53
C ARG A 25 2.75 13.97 -0.26
N PRO A 26 3.78 13.49 0.46
CA PRO A 26 4.23 14.14 1.68
C PRO A 26 4.94 15.46 1.37
N PRO A 27 4.67 16.54 2.13
CA PRO A 27 5.36 17.83 1.96
C PRO A 27 6.73 17.79 2.67
N TYR A 28 7.60 16.88 2.25
CA TYR A 28 8.94 16.71 2.77
C TYR A 28 9.91 16.40 1.63
N ARG A 29 11.08 17.04 1.62
CA ARG A 29 12.05 17.00 0.52
C ARG A 29 11.38 17.30 -0.84
N ASP A 30 11.81 16.62 -1.88
CA ASP A 30 11.31 16.71 -3.24
C ASP A 30 10.17 15.72 -3.54
N PHE A 31 9.62 15.02 -2.53
CA PHE A 31 8.59 13.99 -2.74
C PHE A 31 7.30 14.51 -3.40
N LEU A 32 7.00 15.81 -3.27
CA LEU A 32 5.90 16.46 -3.98
C LEU A 32 6.07 16.40 -5.51
N THR A 33 7.31 16.47 -6.01
CA THR A 33 7.63 16.55 -7.44
C THR A 33 8.41 15.34 -7.96
N SER A 34 8.95 14.52 -7.06
CA SER A 34 9.79 13.37 -7.43
C SER A 34 9.01 12.35 -8.26
N LYS A 35 9.66 11.86 -9.30
CA LYS A 35 9.16 10.79 -10.18
C LYS A 35 9.88 9.46 -9.94
N ALA A 36 10.53 9.32 -8.79
CA ALA A 36 11.23 8.11 -8.40
C ALA A 36 10.53 7.44 -7.22
N LEU A 37 10.71 6.12 -7.12
CA LEU A 37 10.45 5.36 -5.91
C LEU A 37 11.70 5.45 -5.02
N THR A 38 11.54 5.96 -3.81
CA THR A 38 12.66 6.20 -2.88
C THR A 38 12.45 5.39 -1.60
N ALA A 39 13.37 4.46 -1.31
CA ALA A 39 13.40 3.81 -0.01
C ALA A 39 13.72 4.81 1.10
N LEU A 40 12.98 4.70 2.21
CA LEU A 40 13.22 5.51 3.39
C LEU A 40 14.40 4.97 4.20
N CYS A 41 15.07 5.86 4.90
CA CYS A 41 16.04 5.54 5.93
C CYS A 41 15.40 5.61 7.33
N ALA A 42 16.07 5.02 8.31
CA ALA A 42 15.70 5.18 9.71
C ALA A 42 15.61 6.68 10.07
N GLY A 43 14.49 7.09 10.68
CA GLY A 43 14.22 8.49 11.02
C GLY A 43 13.47 9.28 9.94
N ASP A 44 13.41 8.84 8.67
CA ASP A 44 12.70 9.59 7.62
C ASP A 44 11.19 9.68 7.90
N ILE A 45 10.56 8.60 8.39
CA ILE A 45 9.14 8.63 8.79
C ILE A 45 8.90 9.69 9.88
N GLU A 46 9.81 9.82 10.84
CA GLU A 46 9.72 10.85 11.88
C GLU A 46 9.82 12.25 11.27
N GLN A 47 10.76 12.46 10.34
CA GLN A 47 10.91 13.74 9.65
C GLN A 47 9.68 14.09 8.81
N ILE A 48 9.12 13.12 8.08
CA ILE A 48 7.88 13.33 7.33
C ILE A 48 6.74 13.67 8.29
N ASN A 49 6.63 13.01 9.45
CA ASN A 49 5.60 13.34 10.44
C ASN A 49 5.75 14.75 11.01
N ARG A 50 6.98 15.21 11.23
CA ARG A 50 7.28 16.57 11.71
C ARG A 50 6.86 17.64 10.69
N HIS A 51 7.05 17.40 9.39
CA HIS A 51 6.74 18.37 8.33
C HIS A 51 5.30 18.25 7.78
N GLY A 52 4.82 17.03 7.59
CA GLY A 52 3.50 16.71 7.03
C GLY A 52 2.36 16.66 8.05
N GLY A 53 2.68 16.79 9.34
CA GLY A 53 1.71 16.88 10.42
C GLY A 53 0.89 15.61 10.65
N ASN A 54 -0.28 15.78 11.27
CA ASN A 54 -1.09 14.68 11.79
C ASN A 54 -1.61 13.72 10.72
N GLY A 55 -1.77 14.17 9.47
CA GLY A 55 -2.24 13.33 8.36
C GLY A 55 -1.26 12.19 8.06
N TRP A 56 0.02 12.52 7.86
CA TRP A 56 1.05 11.53 7.55
C TRP A 56 1.34 10.58 8.71
N ARG A 57 1.30 11.10 9.94
CA ARG A 57 1.43 10.26 11.15
C ARG A 57 0.35 9.17 11.20
N LYS A 58 -0.87 9.48 10.75
CA LYS A 58 -1.94 8.47 10.66
C LYS A 58 -1.64 7.43 9.59
N VAL A 59 -1.23 7.86 8.40
CA VAL A 59 -0.92 6.97 7.27
C VAL A 59 0.12 5.93 7.68
N PHE A 60 1.28 6.35 8.20
CA PHE A 60 2.33 5.42 8.60
C PHE A 60 1.94 4.54 9.77
N ASN A 61 1.17 5.06 10.74
CA ASN A 61 0.72 4.26 11.87
C ASN A 61 -0.25 3.16 11.45
N VAL A 62 -1.24 3.50 10.62
CA VAL A 62 -2.22 2.52 10.14
C VAL A 62 -1.56 1.50 9.22
N TYR A 63 -0.62 1.93 8.36
CA TYR A 63 0.13 1.00 7.52
C TYR A 63 0.95 0.02 8.38
N ALA A 64 1.71 0.51 9.35
CA ALA A 64 2.46 -0.35 10.25
C ALA A 64 1.56 -1.33 11.02
N LYS A 65 0.41 -0.86 11.51
CA LYS A 65 -0.58 -1.72 12.18
C LYS A 65 -1.14 -2.80 11.25
N LEU A 66 -1.42 -2.46 9.99
CA LEU A 66 -1.88 -3.43 9.00
C LEU A 66 -0.84 -4.54 8.82
N ILE A 67 0.41 -4.19 8.53
CA ILE A 67 1.45 -5.20 8.32
C ILE A 67 1.68 -6.04 9.57
N PHE A 68 1.72 -5.40 10.74
CA PHE A 68 1.94 -6.09 12.00
C PHE A 68 0.81 -7.07 12.33
N ALA A 69 -0.45 -6.67 12.12
CA ALA A 69 -1.61 -7.54 12.31
C ALA A 69 -1.64 -8.67 11.27
N TRP A 70 -1.36 -8.38 10.01
CA TRP A 70 -1.41 -9.37 8.93
C TRP A 70 -0.38 -10.47 9.14
N ARG A 71 0.85 -10.12 9.50
CA ARG A 71 1.90 -11.10 9.81
C ARG A 71 1.60 -11.97 11.02
N SER A 72 0.73 -11.52 11.92
CA SER A 72 0.32 -12.31 13.08
C SER A 72 -0.66 -13.43 12.72
N VAL A 73 -1.31 -13.34 11.55
CA VAL A 73 -2.31 -14.29 11.05
C VAL A 73 -1.93 -14.96 9.73
N ASP A 74 -0.82 -14.56 9.11
CA ASP A 74 -0.30 -15.16 7.87
C ASP A 74 1.14 -15.67 8.06
N PRO A 75 1.35 -16.99 8.21
CA PRO A 75 2.69 -17.57 8.38
C PRO A 75 3.65 -17.30 7.22
N ARG A 76 3.14 -17.13 5.99
CA ARG A 76 3.99 -16.82 4.82
C ARG A 76 4.53 -15.40 4.96
N LEU A 77 3.67 -14.42 5.22
CA LEU A 77 4.14 -13.04 5.45
C LEU A 77 4.97 -12.91 6.73
N HIS A 78 4.68 -13.71 7.76
CA HIS A 78 5.50 -13.76 8.97
C HIS A 78 6.96 -14.07 8.65
N THR A 79 7.20 -15.08 7.80
CA THR A 79 8.54 -15.57 7.41
C THR A 79 9.19 -14.75 6.31
N GLN A 80 8.42 -14.18 5.39
CA GLN A 80 8.94 -13.49 4.19
C GLN A 80 9.21 -11.99 4.41
N LEU A 81 8.50 -11.32 5.32
CA LEU A 81 8.71 -9.90 5.58
C LEU A 81 9.80 -9.68 6.66
N PRO A 82 10.65 -8.65 6.56
CA PRO A 82 11.64 -8.36 7.61
C PRO A 82 10.98 -7.81 8.88
N GLY A 83 11.66 -7.88 10.03
CA GLY A 83 11.13 -7.35 11.30
C GLY A 83 10.22 -8.31 12.06
N GLY A 84 10.37 -9.62 11.86
CA GLY A 84 9.62 -10.65 12.61
C GLY A 84 9.91 -10.68 14.11
N ALA A 85 11.06 -10.12 14.51
CA ALA A 85 11.44 -9.96 15.92
C ALA A 85 10.80 -8.71 16.58
N CYS A 86 10.13 -7.85 15.81
CA CYS A 86 9.46 -6.68 16.39
C CYS A 86 8.30 -7.11 17.28
N THR A 87 8.26 -6.59 18.51
CA THR A 87 7.18 -6.87 19.47
C THR A 87 6.03 -5.86 19.39
N SER A 88 6.14 -4.84 18.53
CA SER A 88 5.12 -3.81 18.34
C SER A 88 5.13 -3.27 16.91
N TRP A 89 3.96 -2.76 16.48
CA TRP A 89 3.84 -2.09 15.19
C TRP A 89 4.66 -0.80 15.14
N GLN A 90 4.92 -0.14 16.28
CA GLN A 90 5.78 1.04 16.35
C GLN A 90 7.23 0.70 16.00
N ALA A 91 7.77 -0.38 16.59
CA ALA A 91 9.12 -0.85 16.27
C ALA A 91 9.23 -1.22 14.79
N TYR A 92 8.23 -1.93 14.25
CA TYR A 92 8.18 -2.23 12.82
C TYR A 92 8.14 -0.96 11.95
N ARG A 93 7.29 0.02 12.31
CA ARG A 93 7.20 1.31 11.61
C ARG A 93 8.55 1.99 11.52
N ASP A 94 9.24 2.12 12.65
CA ASP A 94 10.42 2.97 12.75
C ASP A 94 11.68 2.31 12.16
N GLN A 95 11.73 0.98 12.12
CA GLN A 95 12.92 0.21 11.71
C GLN A 95 12.78 -0.46 10.34
N PHE A 96 11.57 -0.66 9.82
CA PHE A 96 11.37 -1.47 8.61
C PHE A 96 10.43 -0.83 7.59
N LEU A 97 9.30 -0.25 8.02
CA LEU A 97 8.27 0.21 7.07
C LEU A 97 8.85 1.17 6.00
N LEU A 98 8.61 0.85 4.72
CA LEU A 98 9.04 1.63 3.56
C LEU A 98 10.55 1.82 3.42
N GLN A 99 11.36 0.95 4.02
CA GLN A 99 12.81 0.90 3.77
C GLN A 99 13.15 -0.09 2.65
N GLU A 100 14.38 -0.07 2.15
CA GLU A 100 14.81 -0.82 0.95
C GLU A 100 14.41 -2.30 0.97
N SER A 101 14.57 -2.98 2.11
CA SER A 101 14.28 -4.42 2.23
C SER A 101 12.91 -4.73 2.81
N SER A 102 12.04 -3.73 3.01
CA SER A 102 10.78 -3.88 3.76
C SER A 102 9.73 -4.71 3.03
N GLN A 103 9.88 -4.88 1.72
CA GLN A 103 8.89 -5.46 0.80
C GLN A 103 7.55 -4.69 0.82
N THR A 104 7.57 -3.42 1.24
CA THR A 104 6.40 -2.53 1.29
C THR A 104 6.66 -1.25 0.52
N SER A 105 5.67 -0.75 -0.20
CA SER A 105 5.77 0.50 -0.95
C SER A 105 4.50 1.34 -0.80
N LEU A 106 4.65 2.66 -0.73
CA LEU A 106 3.60 3.65 -0.72
C LEU A 106 3.71 4.48 -2.01
N LEU A 107 2.84 4.18 -2.97
CA LEU A 107 2.93 4.63 -4.34
C LEU A 107 2.00 5.82 -4.62
N PHE A 108 2.57 6.82 -5.29
CA PHE A 108 1.92 8.03 -5.77
C PHE A 108 1.53 7.92 -7.25
N SER A 109 2.09 6.94 -7.96
CA SER A 109 1.65 6.56 -9.32
C SER A 109 0.39 5.68 -9.24
N PRO A 110 -0.42 5.65 -10.30
CA PRO A 110 -1.47 4.64 -10.43
C PRO A 110 -0.85 3.23 -10.47
N PRO A 111 -1.61 2.18 -10.11
CA PRO A 111 -1.12 0.82 -10.18
C PRO A 111 -0.95 0.39 -11.65
N ALA A 112 0.18 -0.22 -11.99
CA ALA A 112 0.35 -1.01 -13.21
C ALA A 112 -0.06 -2.44 -12.89
N LEU A 113 -1.23 -2.88 -13.37
CA LEU A 113 -1.87 -4.11 -12.90
C LEU A 113 -1.83 -5.21 -13.96
N GLU A 114 -0.82 -6.04 -13.89
CA GLU A 114 -0.77 -7.26 -14.68
C GLU A 114 -1.53 -8.38 -13.97
N GLN A 115 -2.17 -9.27 -14.74
CA GLN A 115 -2.76 -10.48 -14.18
C GLN A 115 -1.67 -11.30 -13.48
N GLN A 116 -1.89 -11.61 -12.20
CA GLN A 116 -0.95 -12.38 -11.41
C GLN A 116 -1.13 -13.87 -11.73
N VAL A 117 -0.24 -14.44 -12.55
CA VAL A 117 -0.14 -15.89 -12.69
C VAL A 117 0.35 -16.47 -11.36
N THR A 118 -0.14 -17.65 -10.98
CA THR A 118 0.22 -18.36 -9.74
C THR A 118 1.73 -18.56 -9.65
N THR A 119 2.41 -17.61 -9.03
CA THR A 119 3.83 -17.65 -8.70
C THR A 119 3.95 -17.52 -7.19
N ASP A 120 4.98 -18.12 -6.59
CA ASP A 120 5.20 -18.08 -5.14
C ASP A 120 5.46 -16.66 -4.58
N ASN A 121 5.53 -15.64 -5.45
CA ASN A 121 5.82 -14.26 -5.12
C ASN A 121 4.61 -13.35 -5.36
N HIS A 122 3.56 -13.55 -4.57
CA HIS A 122 2.33 -12.78 -4.66
C HIS A 122 2.55 -11.29 -4.34
N VAL A 123 2.13 -10.43 -5.27
CA VAL A 123 2.06 -8.98 -5.07
C VAL A 123 0.63 -8.61 -4.72
N TYR A 124 0.48 -7.85 -3.64
CA TYR A 124 -0.79 -7.36 -3.12
C TYR A 124 -0.88 -5.86 -3.35
N HIS A 125 -2.00 -5.44 -3.93
CA HIS A 125 -2.27 -4.05 -4.23
C HIS A 125 -3.39 -3.53 -3.33
N ILE A 126 -3.13 -2.44 -2.60
CA ILE A 126 -4.10 -1.83 -1.69
C ILE A 126 -4.31 -0.39 -2.11
N ILE A 127 -5.51 -0.07 -2.58
CA ILE A 127 -5.87 1.31 -2.94
C ILE A 127 -6.59 1.93 -1.74
N MET A 128 -5.94 2.87 -1.06
CA MET A 128 -6.55 3.54 0.09
C MET A 128 -7.35 4.78 -0.33
N GLY A 129 -8.58 4.86 0.15
CA GLY A 129 -9.49 5.97 -0.10
C GLY A 129 -10.39 5.74 -1.32
N ARG A 130 -11.69 5.62 -1.06
CA ARG A 130 -12.73 5.39 -2.07
C ARG A 130 -12.75 6.43 -3.19
N THR A 131 -12.56 7.70 -2.87
CA THR A 131 -12.54 8.77 -3.89
C THR A 131 -11.39 8.58 -4.87
N TYR A 132 -10.22 8.18 -4.37
CA TYR A 132 -9.06 7.91 -5.23
C TYR A 132 -9.25 6.65 -6.07
N ALA A 133 -9.80 5.57 -5.49
CA ALA A 133 -10.15 4.39 -6.26
C ALA A 133 -11.11 4.70 -7.41
N LYS A 134 -12.13 5.53 -7.17
CA LYS A 134 -13.07 5.96 -8.22
C LYS A 134 -12.40 6.79 -9.32
N SER A 135 -11.46 7.67 -8.99
CA SER A 135 -10.74 8.43 -10.02
C SER A 135 -9.88 7.51 -10.89
N LEU A 136 -9.19 6.54 -10.27
CA LEU A 136 -8.41 5.55 -11.02
C LEU A 136 -9.27 4.73 -11.98
N LEU A 137 -10.47 4.29 -11.56
CA LEU A 137 -11.40 3.57 -12.44
C LEU A 137 -11.87 4.42 -13.61
N ALA A 138 -12.14 5.71 -13.39
CA ALA A 138 -12.58 6.62 -14.44
C ALA A 138 -11.49 6.80 -15.50
N ASP A 139 -10.22 6.88 -15.09
CA ASP A 139 -9.08 7.01 -15.98
C ASP A 139 -8.82 5.69 -16.75
N LEU A 140 -8.90 4.54 -16.06
CA LEU A 140 -8.66 3.20 -16.63
C LEU A 140 -9.80 2.70 -17.53
N ALA A 141 -11.02 3.24 -17.41
CA ALA A 141 -12.16 2.86 -18.27
C ALA A 141 -11.93 3.21 -19.75
N SER A 142 -10.92 4.02 -20.06
CA SER A 142 -10.53 4.38 -21.43
C SER A 142 -9.63 3.34 -22.12
N ASP A 143 -9.05 2.39 -21.37
CA ASP A 143 -8.09 1.40 -21.88
C ASP A 143 -8.60 -0.03 -21.60
N GLN A 144 -9.19 -0.66 -22.62
CA GLN A 144 -9.95 -1.92 -22.50
C GLN A 144 -9.15 -3.12 -21.99
N ASN A 145 -7.80 -3.05 -22.02
CA ASN A 145 -6.94 -4.17 -21.67
C ASN A 145 -6.41 -4.14 -20.23
N ASP A 146 -6.65 -3.05 -19.47
CA ASP A 146 -6.13 -2.88 -18.10
C ASP A 146 -7.19 -2.45 -17.07
N SER A 147 -8.47 -2.64 -17.39
CA SER A 147 -9.56 -2.28 -16.48
C SER A 147 -9.53 -3.11 -15.18
N LEU A 148 -9.80 -2.45 -14.05
CA LEU A 148 -10.00 -3.05 -12.74
C LEU A 148 -11.45 -3.55 -12.64
N ASN A 149 -11.65 -4.83 -12.32
CA ASN A 149 -12.97 -5.41 -12.10
C ASN A 149 -13.28 -5.47 -10.60
N LEU A 150 -13.62 -4.32 -10.03
CA LEU A 150 -13.89 -4.21 -8.59
C LEU A 150 -15.28 -4.72 -8.22
N ILE A 151 -15.32 -5.77 -7.40
CA ILE A 151 -16.50 -6.27 -6.71
C ILE A 151 -16.62 -5.57 -5.36
N TRP A 152 -17.67 -4.77 -5.17
CA TRP A 152 -17.93 -4.07 -3.90
C TRP A 152 -18.54 -5.03 -2.88
N HIS A 153 -17.90 -5.13 -1.72
CA HIS A 153 -18.37 -5.95 -0.59
C HIS A 153 -19.31 -5.16 0.31
N ASP A 154 -19.07 -3.85 0.42
CA ASP A 154 -19.88 -2.90 1.18
C ASP A 154 -19.60 -1.46 0.68
N ASN A 155 -19.93 -0.45 1.49
CA ASN A 155 -19.72 0.96 1.15
C ASN A 155 -18.25 1.43 1.21
N GLU A 156 -17.36 0.62 1.76
CA GLU A 156 -16.00 0.95 2.17
C GLU A 156 -14.94 0.07 1.49
N PHE A 157 -15.28 -1.19 1.17
CA PHE A 157 -14.38 -2.19 0.62
C PHE A 157 -14.84 -2.72 -0.74
N ALA A 158 -13.87 -2.95 -1.63
CA ALA A 158 -14.03 -3.66 -2.88
C ALA A 158 -12.77 -4.48 -3.20
N SER A 159 -12.87 -5.51 -4.03
CA SER A 159 -11.70 -6.26 -4.50
C SER A 159 -11.74 -6.61 -5.98
N ASP A 160 -10.55 -6.78 -6.57
CA ASP A 160 -10.35 -7.48 -7.84
C ASP A 160 -9.38 -8.64 -7.56
N ASP A 161 -9.94 -9.84 -7.55
CA ASP A 161 -9.24 -11.03 -7.10
C ASP A 161 -8.18 -11.51 -8.11
N ALA A 162 -8.43 -11.31 -9.40
CA ALA A 162 -7.50 -11.68 -10.47
C ALA A 162 -6.22 -10.81 -10.44
N LYS A 163 -6.36 -9.56 -9.99
CA LYS A 163 -5.26 -8.60 -9.86
C LYS A 163 -4.76 -8.45 -8.41
N ARG A 164 -5.33 -9.18 -7.44
CA ARG A 164 -5.02 -9.10 -5.99
C ARG A 164 -5.10 -7.67 -5.45
N VAL A 165 -6.13 -6.94 -5.89
CA VAL A 165 -6.37 -5.55 -5.51
C VAL A 165 -7.47 -5.49 -4.46
N VAL A 166 -7.25 -4.73 -3.40
CA VAL A 166 -8.30 -4.37 -2.44
C VAL A 166 -8.38 -2.85 -2.31
N VAL A 167 -9.58 -2.30 -2.49
CA VAL A 167 -9.92 -0.93 -2.12
C VAL A 167 -10.36 -0.92 -0.66
N CYS A 168 -9.86 0.04 0.12
CA CYS A 168 -10.21 0.21 1.52
C CYS A 168 -10.40 1.69 1.91
N PRO A 169 -10.93 1.97 3.12
CA PRO A 169 -10.89 3.30 3.69
C PRO A 169 -9.48 3.90 3.73
N TYR A 170 -9.39 5.22 3.79
CA TYR A 170 -8.09 5.89 3.90
C TYR A 170 -7.34 5.45 5.16
N PHE A 171 -6.00 5.47 5.14
CA PHE A 171 -5.17 5.12 6.30
C PHE A 171 -5.20 6.20 7.39
N ASP A 172 -6.39 6.39 7.96
CA ASP A 172 -6.72 7.20 9.11
C ASP A 172 -7.44 6.27 10.10
N TYR A 173 -7.01 6.24 11.37
CA TYR A 173 -7.62 5.38 12.39
C TYR A 173 -9.12 5.67 12.63
N ARG A 174 -9.62 6.83 12.21
CA ARG A 174 -11.05 7.15 12.21
C ARG A 174 -11.81 6.43 11.09
N GLN A 175 -11.14 6.08 10.00
CA GLN A 175 -11.71 5.46 8.81
C GLN A 175 -11.40 3.96 8.75
N LEU A 176 -10.14 3.57 9.00
CA LEU A 176 -9.63 2.21 9.06
C LEU A 176 -9.26 1.85 10.50
N SER A 177 -10.26 1.46 11.29
CA SER A 177 -10.09 0.97 12.67
C SER A 177 -9.40 -0.40 12.71
N ASN A 178 -8.99 -0.87 13.89
CA ASN A 178 -8.39 -2.21 14.02
C ASN A 178 -9.30 -3.33 13.49
N ALA A 179 -10.62 -3.24 13.70
CA ALA A 179 -11.58 -4.21 13.15
C ALA A 179 -11.59 -4.18 11.61
N LYS A 180 -11.52 -2.99 11.01
CA LYS A 180 -11.44 -2.84 9.56
C LYS A 180 -10.09 -3.25 8.98
N ILE A 181 -9.00 -3.14 9.75
CA ILE A 181 -7.71 -3.73 9.39
C ILE A 181 -7.85 -5.25 9.27
N MET A 182 -8.51 -5.91 10.22
CA MET A 182 -8.76 -7.35 10.11
C MET A 182 -9.62 -7.70 8.88
N ARG A 183 -10.67 -6.91 8.61
CA ARG A 183 -11.47 -7.07 7.39
C ARG A 183 -10.64 -6.92 6.11
N LEU A 184 -9.74 -5.94 6.06
CA LEU A 184 -8.82 -5.77 4.94
C LEU A 184 -7.92 -7.00 4.76
N ILE A 185 -7.40 -7.55 5.85
CA ILE A 185 -6.57 -8.76 5.83
C ILE A 185 -7.35 -9.96 5.30
N GLU A 186 -8.58 -10.18 5.73
CA GLU A 186 -9.45 -11.26 5.23
C GLU A 186 -9.61 -11.19 3.70
N LEU A 187 -9.87 -9.99 3.16
CA LEU A 187 -9.99 -9.79 1.72
C LEU A 187 -8.67 -10.09 1.00
N LEU A 188 -7.55 -9.65 1.56
CA LEU A 188 -6.21 -9.90 1.00
C LEU A 188 -5.78 -11.37 1.07
N GLN A 189 -6.37 -12.17 1.95
CA GLN A 189 -6.06 -13.59 2.12
C GLN A 189 -6.95 -14.53 1.29
N THR A 190 -7.91 -14.00 0.54
CA THR A 190 -8.78 -14.82 -0.33
C THR A 190 -8.04 -15.34 -1.59
N TYR A 191 -6.70 -15.14 -1.67
CA TYR A 191 -5.85 -15.29 -2.86
C TYR A 191 -4.61 -16.18 -2.68
#